data_AF-F4BME2-F1
#
_entry.id   AF-F4BME2-F1
#
_cell.length_a   1.000
_cell.length_b   1.000
_cell.length_c   1.000
_cell.angle_alpha   90.00
_cell.angle_beta   90.00
_cell.angle_gamma   90.00
#
_symmetry.space_group_name_H-M   'P 1'
#
loop_
_entity.id
_entity.type
_entity.pdbx_description
1 polymer ?
#
loop_
_entity_poly.entity_id
_entity_poly.type
_entity_poly.pdbx_seq_one_letter_code
_entity_poly.pdbx_strand_id
1 'polypeptide(L)'
;MTEMIYYNSWLSEYKKPFGAVPINEKVTFTITCKWPVDEPIYLIVQKDFGDTFEVKMRSIGRFQYQVTIQLTEGQGLYYYFFKVSVQKDQQVKVVYYGNNQRFKGGEGQVYEQEHDVKPYQLTSYLYADPSPKWYREGIAYHIFVDRFYNGNEDGKVLNPKKKFLSLC
;
A
#
# COMPACT_ATOMS: atom_id res chain seq x y z
N MET A 1 4.89 -14.76 19.07
CA MET A 1 6.17 -14.67 18.34
C MET A 1 6.47 -13.18 18.25
N THR A 2 7.41 -12.66 19.02
CA THR A 2 7.68 -11.21 19.05
C THR A 2 8.47 -10.89 17.78
N GLU A 3 7.83 -10.28 16.78
CA GLU A 3 8.54 -9.88 15.57
C GLU A 3 9.63 -8.85 15.93
N MET A 4 10.85 -9.17 15.53
CA MET A 4 12.04 -8.38 15.85
C MET A 4 12.22 -7.19 14.90
N ILE A 5 11.59 -7.22 13.73
CA ILE A 5 11.49 -6.11 12.78
C ILE A 5 10.00 -5.88 12.55
N TYR A 6 9.55 -4.63 12.60
CA TYR A 6 8.15 -4.28 12.48
C TYR A 6 7.95 -2.99 11.70
N TYR A 7 7.05 -3.08 10.72
CA TYR A 7 6.53 -1.96 9.95
C TYR A 7 5.09 -2.25 9.54
N ASN A 8 4.24 -1.23 9.67
CA ASN A 8 2.84 -1.28 9.26
C ASN A 8 2.47 -0.03 8.46
N SER A 9 2.20 -0.20 7.17
CA SER A 9 1.93 0.93 6.25
C SER A 9 0.61 1.66 6.53
N TRP A 10 -0.28 1.11 7.36
CA TRP A 10 -1.56 1.72 7.74
C TRP A 10 -1.46 2.60 8.99
N LEU A 11 -0.41 2.44 9.79
CA LEU A 11 -0.24 3.24 10.99
C LEU A 11 0.57 4.49 10.67
N SER A 12 0.05 5.63 11.10
CA SER A 12 0.67 6.93 10.85
C SER A 12 2.05 7.05 11.52
N GLU A 13 2.35 6.27 12.55
CA GLU A 13 3.69 6.23 13.17
C GLU A 13 4.78 5.72 12.23
N TYR A 14 4.44 4.83 11.28
CA TYR A 14 5.41 4.25 10.33
C TYR A 14 5.38 4.91 8.95
N LYS A 15 4.27 5.54 8.55
CA LYS A 15 4.17 6.23 7.25
C LYS A 15 3.39 7.53 7.36
N LYS A 16 4.01 8.64 6.98
CA LYS A 16 3.36 9.96 6.87
C LYS A 16 3.75 10.67 5.58
N PRO A 17 2.78 11.21 4.81
CA PRO A 17 1.33 11.04 4.96
C PRO A 17 0.87 9.61 4.61
N PHE A 18 -0.31 9.25 5.13
CA PHE A 18 -0.97 8.00 4.78
C PHE A 18 -1.56 8.07 3.37
N GLY A 19 -1.58 6.94 2.65
CA GLY A 19 -2.18 6.85 1.31
C GLY A 19 -1.33 7.44 0.19
N ALA A 20 -2.01 7.86 -0.87
CA ALA A 20 -1.43 8.52 -2.04
C ALA A 20 -0.97 9.94 -1.70
N VAL A 21 0.08 10.40 -2.37
CA VAL A 21 0.74 11.67 -2.07
C VAL A 21 0.85 12.51 -3.34
N PRO A 22 0.76 13.85 -3.26
CA PRO A 22 0.98 14.68 -4.43
C PRO A 22 2.47 14.68 -4.81
N ILE A 23 2.74 15.02 -6.07
CA ILE A 23 4.11 15.20 -6.55
C ILE A 23 4.88 16.19 -5.67
N ASN A 24 6.19 15.95 -5.50
CA ASN A 24 7.07 16.77 -4.68
C ASN A 24 6.71 16.83 -3.17
N GLU A 25 5.72 16.08 -2.69
CA GLU A 25 5.49 15.97 -1.25
C GLU A 25 6.53 15.06 -0.59
N LYS A 26 6.82 15.36 0.67
CA LYS A 26 7.74 14.59 1.50
C LYS A 26 7.00 13.44 2.15
N VAL A 27 7.53 12.23 2.01
CA VAL A 27 7.02 11.03 2.67
C VAL A 27 8.05 10.54 3.66
N THR A 28 7.63 10.43 4.92
CA THR A 28 8.43 9.90 6.02
C THR A 28 8.07 8.45 6.27
N PHE A 29 9.08 7.60 6.30
CA PHE A 29 9.01 6.20 6.65
C PHE A 29 9.78 5.97 7.94
N THR A 30 9.15 5.32 8.91
CA THR A 30 9.80 4.85 10.13
C THR A 30 9.67 3.32 10.16
N ILE A 31 10.71 2.60 10.57
CA ILE A 31 10.67 1.15 10.82
C ILE A 31 11.23 0.88 12.23
N THR A 32 10.66 -0.12 12.91
CA THR A 32 11.19 -0.58 14.20
C THR A 32 12.01 -1.85 13.99
N CYS A 33 13.25 -1.88 14.46
CA CYS A 33 14.12 -3.04 14.47
C CYS A 33 14.74 -3.22 15.86
N LYS A 34 14.36 -4.31 16.53
CA LYS A 34 14.86 -4.72 17.86
C LYS A 34 16.09 -5.62 17.77
N TRP A 35 16.39 -6.18 16.60
CA TRP A 35 17.62 -6.92 16.40
C TRP A 35 18.84 -5.99 16.47
N PRO A 36 20.00 -6.50 16.89
CA PRO A 36 21.26 -5.78 16.73
C PRO A 36 21.48 -5.54 15.22
N VAL A 37 21.36 -4.28 14.81
CA VAL A 37 21.55 -3.86 13.42
C VAL A 37 23.03 -3.55 13.23
N ASP A 38 23.62 -4.15 12.21
CA ASP A 38 24.90 -3.67 11.69
C ASP A 38 24.53 -2.54 10.73
N GLU A 39 24.57 -1.29 11.20
CA GLU A 39 24.14 -0.15 10.38
C GLU A 39 24.88 -0.16 9.04
N PRO A 40 24.19 0.12 7.91
CA PRO A 40 22.91 0.84 7.83
C PRO A 40 21.67 0.06 7.33
N ILE A 41 20.48 0.51 7.76
CA ILE A 41 19.18 0.14 7.16
C ILE A 41 18.90 1.03 5.96
N TYR A 42 18.38 0.45 4.88
CA TYR A 42 17.99 1.17 3.68
C TYR A 42 16.50 1.03 3.37
N LEU A 43 15.93 2.10 2.84
CA LEU A 43 14.67 2.08 2.12
C LEU A 43 14.99 1.99 0.63
N ILE A 44 14.50 0.93 -0.02
CA ILE A 44 14.55 0.78 -1.47
C ILE A 44 13.22 1.27 -2.04
N VAL A 45 13.27 2.18 -3.02
CA VAL A 45 12.11 2.73 -3.70
C VAL A 45 12.31 2.61 -5.20
N GLN A 46 11.45 1.88 -5.87
CA GLN A 46 11.48 1.70 -7.32
C GLN A 46 10.27 2.38 -7.93
N LYS A 47 10.50 3.27 -8.90
CA LYS A 47 9.41 3.81 -9.71
C LYS A 47 9.01 2.81 -10.79
N ASP A 48 7.71 2.72 -11.08
CA ASP A 48 7.21 1.93 -12.19
C ASP A 48 7.82 2.41 -13.51
N PHE A 49 8.45 1.50 -14.26
CA PHE A 49 9.23 1.76 -15.48
C PHE A 49 10.33 2.84 -15.33
N GLY A 50 10.85 3.06 -14.12
CA GLY A 50 11.86 4.08 -13.85
C GLY A 50 13.00 3.58 -12.97
N ASP A 51 13.74 4.54 -12.41
CA ASP A 51 14.91 4.27 -11.58
C ASP A 51 14.56 3.71 -10.20
N THR A 52 15.54 3.04 -9.61
CA THR A 52 15.51 2.55 -8.23
C THR A 52 16.40 3.42 -7.36
N PHE A 53 15.85 3.86 -6.23
CA PHE A 53 16.49 4.71 -5.24
C PHE A 53 16.74 3.89 -3.97
N GLU A 54 17.99 3.88 -3.51
CA GLU A 54 18.37 3.32 -2.22
C GLU A 54 18.69 4.48 -1.27
N VAL A 55 17.91 4.62 -0.19
CA VAL A 55 18.06 5.73 0.76
C VAL A 55 18.35 5.19 2.14
N LYS A 56 19.51 5.59 2.69
CA LYS A 56 19.92 5.22 4.05
C LYS A 56 18.96 5.83 5.08
N MET A 57 18.47 5.02 5.99
CA MET A 57 17.67 5.44 7.13
C MET A 57 18.57 5.87 8.29
N ARG A 58 18.16 6.90 9.03
CA ARG A 58 18.84 7.37 10.25
C ARG A 58 18.19 6.76 11.49
N SER A 59 19.00 6.37 12.47
CA SER A 59 18.47 6.02 13.79
C SER A 59 17.90 7.26 14.48
N ILE A 60 16.70 7.14 15.07
CA ILE A 60 16.01 8.23 15.80
C ILE A 60 15.69 7.85 17.25
N GLY A 61 16.11 6.68 17.69
CA GLY A 61 15.82 6.16 19.03
C GLY A 61 16.42 4.76 19.21
N ARG A 62 16.03 4.07 20.28
CA ARG A 62 16.66 2.79 20.66
C ARG A 62 16.52 1.69 19.59
N PHE A 63 15.41 1.69 18.84
CA PHE A 63 15.07 0.65 17.87
C PHE A 63 14.35 1.21 16.64
N GLN A 64 14.33 2.53 16.46
CA GLN A 64 13.54 3.17 15.40
C GLN A 64 14.47 3.85 14.41
N TYR A 65 14.22 3.58 13.13
CA TYR A 65 14.97 4.14 12.02
C TYR A 65 14.00 4.86 11.11
N GLN A 66 14.38 6.06 10.66
CA GLN A 66 13.52 6.94 9.89
C GLN A 66 14.23 7.50 8.67
N VAL A 67 13.48 7.70 7.60
CA VAL A 67 13.91 8.46 6.42
C VAL A 67 12.77 9.30 5.91
N THR A 68 13.09 10.45 5.34
CA THR A 68 12.14 11.28 4.61
C THR A 68 12.64 11.44 3.19
N ILE A 69 11.84 11.01 2.23
CA ILE A 69 12.14 11.13 0.81
C ILE A 69 11.16 12.11 0.16
N GLN A 70 11.55 12.69 -0.96
CA GLN A 70 10.67 13.50 -1.80
C GLN A 70 10.51 12.78 -3.14
N LEU A 71 9.27 12.61 -3.60
CA LEU A 71 9.01 11.96 -4.89
C LEU A 71 9.24 12.96 -6.02
N THR A 72 10.49 13.05 -6.48
CA THR A 72 10.93 13.99 -7.53
C THR A 72 10.68 13.48 -8.95
N GLU A 73 10.49 12.17 -9.12
CA GLU A 73 10.27 11.54 -10.43
C GLU A 73 8.83 11.72 -10.97
N GLY A 74 8.04 12.61 -10.38
CA GLY A 74 6.68 12.94 -10.85
C GLY A 74 5.59 11.94 -10.42
N GLN A 75 4.48 11.96 -11.16
CA GLN A 75 3.30 11.13 -10.87
C GLN A 75 3.51 9.67 -11.31
N GLY A 76 2.84 8.74 -10.64
CA GLY A 76 2.90 7.32 -10.97
C GLY A 76 2.89 6.40 -9.75
N LEU A 77 3.19 5.13 -10.00
CA LEU A 77 3.32 4.11 -8.97
C LEU A 77 4.78 3.96 -8.56
N TYR A 78 4.99 3.90 -7.25
CA TYR A 78 6.27 3.61 -6.62
C TYR A 78 6.09 2.37 -5.76
N TYR A 79 7.09 1.51 -5.79
CA TYR A 79 7.18 0.30 -5.01
C TYR A 79 8.30 0.46 -3.99
N TYR A 80 8.08 0.08 -2.74
CA TYR A 80 9.13 0.21 -1.73
C TYR A 80 9.18 -0.97 -0.77
N PHE A 81 10.37 -1.22 -0.24
CA PHE A 81 10.65 -2.20 0.80
C PHE A 81 11.91 -1.80 1.56
N PHE A 82 12.18 -2.48 2.67
CA PHE A 82 13.33 -2.19 3.53
C PHE A 82 14.39 -3.28 3.37
N LYS A 83 15.64 -2.88 3.39
CA LYS A 83 16.82 -3.76 3.42
C LYS A 83 17.54 -3.52 4.75
N VAL A 84 17.65 -4.58 5.55
CA VAL A 84 18.15 -4.52 6.92
C VAL A 84 19.32 -5.47 7.08
N SER A 85 20.48 -4.95 7.44
CA SER A 85 21.65 -5.74 7.81
C SER A 85 21.60 -6.04 9.32
N VAL A 86 21.48 -7.32 9.66
CA VAL A 86 21.27 -7.76 11.05
C VAL A 86 22.41 -8.66 11.47
N GLN A 87 22.88 -8.51 12.72
CA GLN A 87 23.86 -9.43 13.28
C GLN A 87 23.15 -10.66 13.84
N LYS A 88 23.44 -11.83 13.28
CA LYS A 88 22.95 -13.12 13.75
C LYS A 88 24.12 -14.07 13.88
N ASP A 89 24.26 -14.70 15.05
CA ASP A 89 25.31 -15.69 15.31
C ASP A 89 26.74 -15.20 14.98
N GLN A 90 27.05 -13.95 15.32
CA GLN A 90 28.33 -13.26 15.03
C GLN A 90 28.63 -13.05 13.53
N GLN A 91 27.64 -13.23 12.66
CA GLN A 91 27.71 -12.92 11.23
C GLN A 91 26.69 -11.85 10.85
N VAL A 92 27.03 -11.02 9.86
CA VAL A 92 26.10 -10.05 9.29
C VAL A 92 25.26 -10.76 8.21
N LYS A 93 23.95 -10.80 8.40
CA LYS A 93 22.99 -11.30 7.41
C LYS A 93 22.15 -10.13 6.91
N VAL A 94 21.97 -10.03 5.60
CA VAL A 94 21.01 -9.09 5.00
C VAL A 94 19.65 -9.77 4.95
N VAL A 95 18.63 -9.07 5.44
CA VAL A 95 17.23 -9.47 5.33
C VAL A 95 16.42 -8.32 4.76
N TYR A 96 15.27 -8.64 4.19
CA TYR A 96 14.40 -7.67 3.56
C TYR A 96 13.05 -7.64 4.29
N TYR A 97 12.42 -6.48 4.38
CA TYR A 97 11.09 -6.34 4.97
C TYR A 97 10.15 -5.71 3.96
N GLY A 98 9.08 -6.43 3.63
CA GLY A 98 8.13 -6.06 2.60
C GLY A 98 6.69 -6.16 3.07
N ASN A 99 5.78 -6.01 2.12
CA ASN A 99 4.34 -6.22 2.28
C ASN A 99 4.03 -7.68 2.60
N ASN A 100 2.85 -7.94 3.15
CA ASN A 100 2.39 -9.30 3.40
C ASN A 100 2.14 -10.07 2.10
N GLN A 101 2.01 -11.39 2.24
CA GLN A 101 1.73 -12.30 1.11
C GLN A 101 0.48 -11.93 0.30
N ARG A 102 -0.45 -11.17 0.89
CA ARG A 102 -1.74 -10.79 0.28
C ARG A 102 -1.69 -9.47 -0.49
N PHE A 103 -0.57 -8.74 -0.49
CA PHE A 103 -0.40 -7.44 -1.15
C PHE A 103 -1.38 -6.34 -0.69
N LYS A 104 -1.99 -6.47 0.49
CA LYS A 104 -3.02 -5.53 0.97
C LYS A 104 -2.46 -4.33 1.72
N GLY A 105 -1.14 -4.25 1.92
CA GLY A 105 -0.54 -3.30 2.86
C GLY A 105 -0.81 -3.74 4.30
N GLY A 106 -0.71 -2.79 5.24
CA GLY A 106 -0.76 -3.07 6.66
C GLY A 106 0.57 -3.59 7.17
N GLU A 107 0.51 -4.53 8.10
CA GLU A 107 1.66 -5.25 8.65
C GLU A 107 2.35 -6.10 7.57
N GLY A 108 3.68 -5.97 7.55
CA GLY A 108 4.55 -6.68 6.64
C GLY A 108 5.09 -7.99 7.16
N GLN A 109 6.18 -8.43 6.54
CA GLN A 109 6.93 -9.60 6.98
C GLN A 109 8.38 -9.52 6.48
N VAL A 110 9.22 -10.33 7.11
CA VAL A 110 10.63 -10.50 6.73
C VAL A 110 10.77 -11.52 5.59
N TYR A 111 11.69 -11.26 4.68
CA TYR A 111 12.10 -12.10 3.56
C TYR A 111 13.63 -12.28 3.62
N GLU A 112 14.11 -13.48 3.26
CA GLU A 112 15.55 -13.76 3.27
C GLU A 112 16.25 -13.38 1.96
N GLN A 113 15.51 -13.39 0.85
CA GLN A 113 16.01 -13.11 -0.49
C GLN A 113 15.28 -11.91 -1.09
N GLU A 114 15.99 -11.07 -1.84
CA GLU A 114 15.42 -9.86 -2.44
C GLU A 114 14.32 -10.16 -3.46
N HIS A 115 14.49 -11.20 -4.27
CA HIS A 115 13.55 -11.55 -5.33
C HIS A 115 12.19 -12.05 -4.82
N ASP A 116 12.13 -12.50 -3.56
CA ASP A 116 10.89 -12.94 -2.92
C ASP A 116 10.11 -11.78 -2.30
N VAL A 117 10.74 -10.61 -2.16
CA VAL A 117 10.17 -9.47 -1.46
C VAL A 117 8.95 -8.97 -2.22
N LYS A 118 7.83 -8.88 -1.51
CA LYS A 118 6.64 -8.20 -2.00
C LYS A 118 6.73 -6.74 -1.62
N PRO A 119 6.89 -5.79 -2.54
CA PRO A 119 6.97 -4.39 -2.19
C PRO A 119 5.60 -3.83 -1.75
N TYR A 120 5.64 -2.77 -0.96
CA TYR A 120 4.48 -1.91 -0.73
C TYR A 120 4.29 -0.97 -1.90
N GLN A 121 3.03 -0.57 -2.14
CA GLN A 121 2.71 0.41 -3.16
C GLN A 121 2.58 1.81 -2.54
N LEU A 122 3.10 2.81 -3.25
CA LEU A 122 2.96 4.24 -2.98
C LEU A 122 2.56 4.94 -4.28
N THR A 123 1.41 5.60 -4.28
CA THR A 123 0.91 6.32 -5.47
C THR A 123 1.22 7.80 -5.34
N SER A 124 1.83 8.38 -6.38
CA SER A 124 2.07 9.81 -6.54
C SER A 124 1.11 10.40 -7.57
N TYR A 125 0.45 11.52 -7.26
CA TYR A 125 -0.53 12.15 -8.15
C TYR A 125 -0.22 13.63 -8.42
N LEU A 126 -0.59 14.13 -9.61
CA LEU A 126 -0.30 15.51 -10.02
C LEU A 126 -1.24 16.55 -9.39
N TYR A 127 -2.54 16.30 -9.41
CA TYR A 127 -3.55 17.18 -8.84
C TYR A 127 -4.57 16.38 -8.03
N ALA A 128 -5.05 16.97 -6.94
CA ALA A 128 -6.19 16.40 -6.23
C ALA A 128 -7.44 16.64 -7.08
N ASP A 129 -8.14 15.57 -7.45
CA ASP A 129 -9.48 15.66 -8.04
C ASP A 129 -10.52 15.49 -6.92
N PRO A 130 -11.04 16.59 -6.34
CA PRO A 130 -11.98 16.48 -5.24
C PRO A 130 -13.27 15.86 -5.74
N SER A 131 -13.62 14.69 -5.20
CA SER A 131 -14.91 14.07 -5.52
C SER A 131 -16.06 15.07 -5.25
N PRO A 132 -17.03 15.19 -6.17
CA PRO A 132 -18.15 16.10 -6.02
C PRO A 132 -18.85 15.91 -4.67
N LYS A 133 -19.33 17.01 -4.05
CA LYS A 133 -19.98 16.96 -2.72
C LYS A 133 -21.14 15.97 -2.68
N TRP A 134 -21.97 15.92 -3.73
CA TRP A 134 -23.11 15.01 -3.83
C TRP A 134 -22.72 13.53 -3.78
N TYR A 135 -21.50 13.17 -4.20
CA TYR A 135 -21.02 11.79 -4.14
C TYR A 135 -20.51 11.42 -2.74
N ARG A 136 -19.96 12.39 -1.99
CA ARG A 136 -19.46 12.18 -0.62
C ARG A 136 -20.59 12.14 0.42
N GLU A 137 -21.63 12.93 0.21
CA GLU A 137 -22.74 13.10 1.15
C GLU A 137 -24.03 12.38 0.70
N GLY A 138 -24.06 11.90 -0.55
CA GLY A 138 -25.22 11.22 -1.11
C GLY A 138 -25.34 9.77 -0.63
N ILE A 139 -26.58 9.30 -0.54
CA ILE A 139 -26.89 7.88 -0.33
C ILE A 139 -27.09 7.27 -1.72
N ALA A 140 -26.18 6.38 -2.12
CA ALA A 140 -26.31 5.66 -3.39
C ALA A 140 -27.28 4.47 -3.23
N TYR A 141 -28.27 4.38 -4.11
CA TYR A 141 -29.15 3.23 -4.21
C TYR A 141 -28.89 2.49 -5.53
N HIS A 142 -28.39 1.26 -5.43
CA HIS A 142 -28.09 0.43 -6.61
C HIS A 142 -29.32 -0.36 -7.02
N ILE A 143 -29.89 -0.03 -8.18
CA ILE A 143 -31.09 -0.66 -8.72
C ILE A 143 -30.73 -1.70 -9.78
N PHE A 144 -31.14 -2.94 -9.56
CA PHE A 144 -31.23 -3.93 -10.63
C PHE A 144 -32.55 -3.75 -11.37
N VAL A 145 -32.51 -3.06 -12.52
CA VAL A 145 -33.69 -2.67 -13.30
C VAL A 145 -34.64 -3.84 -13.59
N ASP A 146 -34.10 -5.03 -13.85
CA ASP A 146 -34.84 -6.25 -14.15
C ASP A 146 -35.70 -6.77 -12.96
N ARG A 147 -35.38 -6.39 -11.73
CA ARG A 147 -35.99 -6.93 -10.50
C ARG A 147 -36.48 -5.87 -9.52
N PHE A 148 -36.42 -4.60 -9.90
CA PHE A 148 -36.82 -3.52 -9.01
C PHE A 148 -38.33 -3.33 -9.01
N TYR A 149 -38.88 -2.92 -10.15
CA TYR A 149 -40.31 -2.70 -10.31
C TYR A 149 -40.66 -2.68 -11.79
N ASN A 150 -41.66 -3.47 -12.20
CA ASN A 150 -42.18 -3.41 -13.57
C ASN A 150 -43.24 -2.30 -13.63
N GLY A 151 -42.88 -1.17 -14.25
CA GLY A 151 -43.77 -0.03 -14.42
C GLY A 151 -44.85 -0.20 -15.49
N ASN A 152 -44.91 -1.34 -16.19
CA ASN A 152 -45.95 -1.60 -17.17
C ASN A 152 -47.23 -2.08 -16.47
N GLU A 153 -48.35 -1.41 -16.75
CA GLU A 153 -49.67 -1.72 -16.17
C GLU A 153 -50.11 -3.17 -16.44
N ASP A 154 -49.71 -3.72 -17.60
CA ASP A 154 -50.01 -5.10 -18.01
C ASP A 154 -49.10 -6.17 -17.37
N GLY A 155 -48.12 -5.78 -16.55
CA GLY A 155 -47.14 -6.69 -15.94
C GLY A 155 -46.18 -7.36 -16.93
N LYS A 156 -46.23 -7.00 -18.22
CA LYS A 156 -45.37 -7.58 -19.28
C LYS A 156 -43.93 -7.11 -19.13
N VAL A 157 -42.99 -8.07 -19.18
CA VAL A 157 -41.56 -7.79 -19.24
C VAL A 157 -41.17 -7.53 -20.69
N LEU A 158 -40.65 -6.34 -20.99
CA LEU A 158 -40.35 -5.92 -22.37
C LEU A 158 -39.13 -6.64 -22.98
N ASN A 159 -38.22 -7.17 -22.15
CA ASN A 159 -37.02 -7.84 -22.63
C ASN A 159 -36.68 -9.10 -21.80
N PRO A 160 -37.49 -10.17 -21.91
CA PRO A 160 -37.30 -11.38 -21.11
C PRO A 160 -36.02 -12.12 -21.52
N LYS A 161 -35.14 -12.38 -20.56
CA LYS A 161 -33.95 -13.21 -20.79
C LYS A 161 -34.34 -14.68 -20.96
N LYS A 162 -33.94 -15.31 -22.07
CA LYS A 162 -34.26 -16.71 -22.45
C LYS A 162 -33.96 -17.79 -21.39
N LYS A 163 -33.15 -17.52 -20.36
CA LYS A 163 -32.73 -18.50 -19.34
C LYS A 163 -33.48 -18.43 -17.99
N PHE A 164 -34.47 -17.55 -17.82
CA PHE A 164 -35.18 -17.38 -16.54
C PHE A 164 -36.65 -17.85 -16.56
N LEU A 165 -37.01 -18.72 -17.51
CA LEU A 165 -38.41 -19.17 -17.72
C LEU A 165 -38.82 -20.41 -16.92
N SER A 166 -38.11 -20.81 -15.87
CA SER A 166 -38.58 -21.85 -14.95
C SER A 166 -38.46 -21.39 -13.50
N LEU A 167 -39.48 -20.69 -13.01
CA LEU A 167 -39.94 -20.66 -11.61
C LEU A 167 -40.95 -19.51 -11.47
N CYS A 168 -42.17 -19.80 -11.92
CA CYS A 168 -43.42 -19.33 -11.33
C CYS A 168 -44.36 -20.53 -11.35
#